data_AF-A0AAU6KNA3-F1
#
_entry.id   AF-A0AAU6KNA3-F1
#
_cell.length_a   1.000
_cell.length_b   1.000
_cell.length_c   1.000
_cell.angle_alpha   90.00
_cell.angle_beta   90.00
_cell.angle_gamma   90.00
#
_symmetry.space_group_name_H-M   'P 1'
#
loop_
_entity.id
_entity.type
_entity.pdbx_description
1 polymer ?
#
loop_
_entity_poly.entity_id
_entity_poly.type
_entity_poly.pdbx_seq_one_letter_code
_entity_poly.pdbx_strand_id
1 'polypeptide(L)'
;MTFEECKKGLGSDKKFFVKSRFAVCDGASFLQTWVRNRQVVGESAFNVRVVGTIAKNSRTIDFQYYFTDFATTGTTGAASMPITTKGNIPQSWPAGARYTRGGNAPGTKTFAELKALRTFHETVNAKPGQGSGNSDLLFSVYEPAISYTPPAPWTLRGDMGGKLFMLAPRWDAASYLANSTGGGNPAKKGAATFSYLTTLVLSAKQGAEERAEAAHIRTAFINPQDTKPYMSAKKVPGQTVEDPLHRTVSATRRDNNRKAAVKQCRRYWGANYTNGGKECDEYPFATTYEGAAEHDYDPEVRKFNFSVKPIPKDDNRAGGNLLQGFYGNNRTIDGDNDGFIVKIVT
;
A
#
# COMPACT_ATOMS: atom_id res chain seq x y z
N MET A 1 2.14 9.57 -10.60
CA MET A 1 0.75 9.46 -11.08
C MET A 1 0.34 10.83 -11.55
N THR A 2 -0.35 10.94 -12.69
CA THR A 2 -0.86 12.22 -13.19
C THR A 2 -2.31 12.46 -12.75
N PHE A 3 -2.80 13.69 -12.91
CA PHE A 3 -4.22 14.01 -12.72
C PHE A 3 -5.14 13.14 -13.58
N GLU A 4 -4.80 12.91 -14.86
CA GLU A 4 -5.62 12.11 -15.76
C GLU A 4 -5.64 10.63 -15.37
N GLU A 5 -4.51 10.08 -14.89
CA GLU A 5 -4.49 8.74 -14.32
C GLU A 5 -5.38 8.64 -13.09
N CYS A 6 -5.37 9.66 -12.22
CA CYS A 6 -6.24 9.71 -11.06
C CYS A 6 -7.72 9.79 -11.47
N LYS A 7 -8.08 10.71 -12.37
CA LYS A 7 -9.43 10.87 -12.91
C LYS A 7 -9.96 9.56 -13.49
N LYS A 8 -9.16 8.89 -14.32
CA LYS A 8 -9.51 7.60 -14.92
C LYS A 8 -9.63 6.50 -13.86
N GLY A 9 -8.74 6.48 -12.87
CA GLY A 9 -8.73 5.48 -11.81
C GLY A 9 -9.93 5.58 -10.87
N LEU A 10 -10.36 6.80 -10.53
CA LEU A 10 -11.55 7.06 -9.74
C LEU A 10 -12.84 6.76 -10.52
N GLY A 11 -12.86 7.05 -11.83
CA GLY A 11 -14.08 6.87 -12.63
C GLY A 11 -15.22 7.77 -12.14
N SER A 12 -16.44 7.22 -12.10
CA SER A 12 -17.64 7.92 -11.66
C SER A 12 -18.08 7.59 -10.22
N ASP A 13 -17.57 6.51 -9.65
CA ASP A 13 -18.11 5.88 -8.44
C ASP A 13 -17.07 5.66 -7.34
N LYS A 14 -15.78 5.57 -7.67
CA LYS A 14 -14.74 5.34 -6.68
C LYS A 14 -14.28 6.64 -6.07
N LYS A 15 -14.22 6.66 -4.74
CA LYS A 15 -13.65 7.77 -3.96
C LYS A 15 -12.12 7.71 -3.92
N PHE A 16 -11.54 6.52 -4.07
CA PHE A 16 -10.11 6.31 -3.90
C PHE A 16 -9.53 5.36 -4.96
N PHE A 17 -8.28 5.62 -5.37
CA PHE A 17 -7.56 4.83 -6.36
C PHE A 17 -6.10 4.60 -5.95
N VAL A 18 -5.67 3.34 -5.99
CA VAL A 18 -4.29 2.92 -5.75
C VAL A 18 -3.66 2.47 -7.06
N LYS A 19 -2.56 3.11 -7.46
CA LYS A 19 -1.72 2.61 -8.55
C LYS A 19 -0.56 1.77 -8.02
N SER A 20 0.02 2.17 -6.90
CA SER A 20 1.13 1.47 -6.25
C SER A 20 1.34 1.99 -4.82
N ARG A 21 2.33 1.44 -4.10
CA ARG A 21 2.78 1.96 -2.79
C ARG A 21 3.41 3.35 -2.86
N PHE A 22 3.57 3.91 -4.05
CA PHE A 22 4.20 5.21 -4.26
C PHE A 22 3.28 6.19 -4.99
N ALA A 23 2.04 5.79 -5.28
CA ALA A 23 1.11 6.60 -6.05
C ALA A 23 -0.34 6.23 -5.75
N VAL A 24 -1.06 7.15 -5.12
CA VAL A 24 -2.46 7.02 -4.71
C VAL A 24 -3.21 8.31 -5.04
N CYS A 25 -4.53 8.24 -5.16
CA CYS A 25 -5.32 9.46 -5.20
C CYS A 25 -6.74 9.29 -4.66
N ASP A 26 -7.32 10.41 -4.26
CA ASP A 26 -8.71 10.57 -3.81
C ASP A 26 -9.32 11.80 -4.52
N GLY A 27 -10.64 11.86 -4.59
CA GLY A 27 -11.37 13.03 -5.02
C GLY A 27 -12.73 13.20 -4.36
N ALA A 28 -13.14 14.46 -4.21
CA ALA A 28 -14.44 14.85 -3.68
C ALA A 28 -15.05 15.98 -4.52
N SER A 29 -16.38 16.00 -4.57
CA SER A 29 -17.19 17.07 -5.17
C SER A 29 -17.87 17.85 -4.05
N PHE A 30 -17.77 19.17 -4.12
CA PHE A 30 -18.38 20.06 -3.14
C PHE A 30 -19.47 20.86 -3.82
N LEU A 31 -20.73 20.60 -3.48
CA LEU A 31 -21.90 21.34 -3.93
C LEU A 31 -22.38 22.25 -2.79
N GLN A 32 -22.65 23.52 -3.08
CA GLN A 32 -23.16 24.50 -2.14
C GLN A 32 -24.48 25.07 -2.65
N THR A 33 -25.52 25.03 -1.81
CA THR A 33 -26.80 25.69 -2.08
C THR A 33 -26.84 27.03 -1.34
N TRP A 34 -26.94 28.13 -2.09
CA TRP A 34 -26.88 29.49 -1.59
C TRP A 34 -28.25 30.00 -1.14
N VAL A 35 -28.28 30.61 0.03
CA VAL A 35 -29.47 31.17 0.64
C VAL A 35 -29.27 32.66 0.94
N ARG A 36 -30.28 33.45 0.62
CA ARG A 36 -30.38 34.87 0.99
C ARG A 36 -31.82 35.18 1.37
N ASN A 37 -32.03 35.93 2.45
CA ASN A 37 -33.38 36.24 2.96
C ASN A 37 -34.27 34.98 3.12
N ARG A 38 -33.68 33.87 3.59
CA ARG A 38 -34.31 32.55 3.77
C ARG A 38 -34.78 31.83 2.48
N GLN A 39 -34.51 32.38 1.30
CA GLN A 39 -34.81 31.75 0.02
C GLN A 39 -33.56 31.16 -0.63
N VAL A 40 -33.71 30.01 -1.30
CA VAL A 40 -32.66 29.46 -2.16
C VAL A 40 -32.59 30.33 -3.41
N VAL A 41 -31.40 30.77 -3.75
CA VAL A 41 -31.16 31.83 -4.74
C VAL A 41 -30.10 31.45 -5.77
N GLY A 42 -29.34 30.38 -5.53
CA GLY A 42 -28.37 29.84 -6.47
C GLY A 42 -27.59 28.65 -5.91
N GLU A 43 -26.71 28.11 -6.73
CA GLU A 43 -25.84 26.99 -6.40
C GLU A 43 -24.41 27.26 -6.89
N SER A 44 -23.43 26.69 -6.21
CA SER A 44 -22.05 26.60 -6.72
C SER A 44 -21.50 25.20 -6.51
N ALA A 45 -20.55 24.81 -7.35
CA ALA A 45 -19.85 23.55 -7.20
C ALA A 45 -18.38 23.69 -7.56
N PHE A 46 -17.54 22.82 -6.99
CA PHE A 46 -16.18 22.56 -7.43
C PHE A 46 -15.74 21.15 -7.04
N ASN A 47 -14.77 20.62 -7.78
CA ASN A 47 -14.16 19.32 -7.52
C ASN A 47 -12.74 19.50 -6.99
N VAL A 48 -12.37 18.67 -6.01
CA VAL A 48 -11.00 18.56 -5.52
C VAL A 48 -10.51 17.14 -5.74
N ARG A 49 -9.35 16.99 -6.37
CA ARG A 49 -8.60 15.72 -6.39
C ARG A 49 -7.25 15.92 -5.76
N VAL A 50 -6.79 14.92 -5.01
CA VAL A 50 -5.46 14.95 -4.38
C VAL A 50 -4.70 13.72 -4.82
N VAL A 51 -3.52 13.94 -5.40
CA VAL A 51 -2.63 12.89 -5.88
C VAL A 51 -1.41 12.83 -4.98
N GLY A 52 -1.27 11.73 -4.25
CA GLY A 52 -0.11 11.44 -3.40
C GLY A 52 0.95 10.68 -4.20
N THR A 53 2.17 11.18 -4.28
CA THR A 53 3.29 10.50 -4.94
C THR A 53 4.56 10.49 -4.10
N ILE A 54 5.38 9.46 -4.33
CA ILE A 54 6.67 9.28 -3.64
C ILE A 54 7.70 8.94 -4.71
N ALA A 55 8.73 9.79 -4.85
CA ALA A 55 9.84 9.49 -5.74
C ALA A 55 10.63 8.27 -5.24
N LYS A 56 11.27 7.53 -6.16
CA LYS A 56 12.07 6.35 -5.83
C LYS A 56 13.08 6.68 -4.73
N ASN A 57 13.09 5.88 -3.66
CA ASN A 57 13.98 6.04 -2.50
C ASN A 57 13.86 7.39 -1.77
N SER A 58 12.77 8.13 -1.96
CA SER A 58 12.52 9.39 -1.28
C SER A 58 11.80 9.17 0.05
N ARG A 59 12.16 9.96 1.07
CA ARG A 59 11.35 10.12 2.30
C ARG A 59 10.29 11.20 2.16
N THR A 60 10.33 12.01 1.13
CA THR A 60 9.35 13.08 0.90
C THR A 60 8.19 12.53 0.10
N ILE A 61 6.99 12.69 0.66
CA ILE A 61 5.71 12.45 0.00
C ILE A 61 5.20 13.77 -0.53
N ASP A 62 4.78 13.79 -1.78
CA ASP A 62 4.21 14.94 -2.46
C ASP A 62 2.71 14.75 -2.64
N PHE A 63 1.91 15.69 -2.15
CA PHE A 63 0.46 15.71 -2.29
C PHE A 63 0.07 16.88 -3.19
N GLN A 64 -0.24 16.58 -4.46
CA GLN A 64 -0.70 17.57 -5.43
C GLN A 64 -2.22 17.69 -5.40
N TYR A 65 -2.72 18.90 -5.18
CA TYR A 65 -4.14 19.24 -5.13
C TYR A 65 -4.58 19.81 -6.48
N TYR A 66 -5.72 19.36 -6.99
CA TYR A 66 -6.32 19.84 -8.23
C TYR A 66 -7.74 20.31 -7.97
N PHE A 67 -7.98 21.60 -8.18
CA PHE A 67 -9.28 22.24 -8.10
C PHE A 67 -9.84 22.41 -9.52
N THR A 68 -10.98 21.79 -9.77
CA THR A 68 -11.56 21.66 -11.11
C THR A 68 -13.07 21.87 -11.09
N ASP A 69 -13.67 21.97 -12.27
CA ASP A 69 -15.13 21.95 -12.47
C ASP A 69 -15.90 22.99 -11.65
N PHE A 70 -15.32 24.19 -11.49
CA PHE A 70 -15.98 25.31 -10.82
C PHE A 70 -17.19 25.80 -11.62
N ALA A 71 -18.38 25.65 -11.05
CA ALA A 71 -19.65 26.05 -11.64
C ALA A 71 -20.48 26.90 -10.67
N THR A 72 -21.33 27.76 -11.23
CA THR A 72 -22.29 28.57 -10.48
C THR A 72 -23.57 28.70 -11.28
N THR A 73 -24.72 28.69 -10.62
CA THR A 73 -26.04 28.95 -11.20
C THR A 73 -26.84 29.86 -10.26
N GLY A 74 -27.73 30.69 -10.82
CA GLY A 74 -28.50 31.67 -10.04
C GLY A 74 -27.63 32.79 -9.44
N THR A 75 -28.11 33.40 -8.37
CA THR A 75 -27.40 34.47 -7.64
C THR A 75 -26.60 33.87 -6.48
N THR A 76 -25.28 34.04 -6.51
CA THR A 76 -24.38 33.47 -5.48
C THR A 76 -23.32 34.48 -5.03
N GLY A 77 -22.77 34.27 -3.84
CA GLY A 77 -21.54 34.91 -3.36
C GLY A 77 -20.29 34.07 -3.62
N ALA A 78 -20.34 33.11 -4.55
CA ALA A 78 -19.32 32.08 -4.67
C ALA A 78 -17.93 32.64 -4.94
N ALA A 79 -17.80 33.61 -5.86
CA ALA A 79 -16.50 34.15 -6.27
C ALA A 79 -15.62 34.61 -5.09
N SER A 80 -16.20 35.20 -4.05
CA SER A 80 -15.50 35.69 -2.85
C SER A 80 -15.55 34.72 -1.67
N MET A 81 -16.13 33.52 -1.83
CA MET A 81 -16.21 32.52 -0.77
C MET A 81 -14.80 32.03 -0.38
N PRO A 82 -14.33 32.27 0.86
CA PRO A 82 -13.07 31.71 1.33
C PRO A 82 -13.16 30.19 1.42
N ILE A 83 -12.17 29.52 0.84
CA ILE A 83 -11.95 28.08 0.87
C ILE A 83 -10.56 27.83 1.47
N THR A 84 -10.52 27.07 2.54
CA THR A 84 -9.30 26.68 3.24
C THR A 84 -8.98 25.24 2.92
N THR A 85 -7.72 24.99 2.54
CA THR A 85 -7.18 23.64 2.37
C THR A 85 -6.10 23.39 3.40
N LYS A 86 -6.12 22.23 4.04
CA LYS A 86 -5.09 21.80 5.02
C LYS A 86 -4.79 20.32 4.85
N GLY A 87 -3.53 19.92 4.77
CA GLY A 87 -3.14 18.52 4.98
C GLY A 87 -2.97 18.20 6.48
N ASN A 88 -3.93 17.60 7.15
CA ASN A 88 -3.80 17.28 8.58
C ASN A 88 -3.03 15.97 8.80
N ILE A 89 -2.32 15.85 9.92
CA ILE A 89 -1.79 14.57 10.41
C ILE A 89 -2.33 14.36 11.83
N PRO A 90 -3.56 13.81 11.96
CA PRO A 90 -4.21 13.69 13.27
C PRO A 90 -3.59 12.60 14.15
N GLN A 91 -2.91 11.62 13.56
CA GLN A 91 -2.36 10.48 14.29
C GLN A 91 -1.06 9.99 13.69
N SER A 92 -0.20 9.44 14.55
CA SER A 92 1.09 8.86 14.18
C SER A 92 1.45 7.72 15.12
N TRP A 93 2.19 6.75 14.59
CA TRP A 93 2.77 5.65 15.34
C TRP A 93 4.24 5.53 14.95
N PRO A 94 5.19 5.74 15.89
CA PRO A 94 4.99 6.12 17.28
C PRO A 94 4.31 7.50 17.47
N ALA A 95 3.65 7.67 18.62
CA ALA A 95 3.09 8.96 19.00
C ALA A 95 4.22 10.02 19.18
N GLY A 96 3.96 11.27 18.80
CA GLY A 96 4.94 12.36 18.91
C GLY A 96 5.94 12.48 17.75
N ALA A 97 5.79 11.66 16.71
CA ALA A 97 6.52 11.81 15.45
C ALA A 97 6.42 13.24 14.89
N ARG A 98 7.53 13.77 14.41
CA ARG A 98 7.66 15.13 13.86
C ARG A 98 7.81 15.08 12.35
N TYR A 99 7.14 16.04 11.70
CA TYR A 99 7.09 16.16 10.25
C TYR A 99 7.64 17.51 9.80
N THR A 100 8.38 17.51 8.71
CA THR A 100 8.69 18.72 7.95
C THR A 100 7.69 18.84 6.81
N ARG A 101 7.14 20.05 6.65
CA ARG A 101 6.19 20.39 5.59
C ARG A 101 6.81 21.39 4.63
N GLY A 102 6.39 21.32 3.38
CA GLY A 102 6.86 22.20 2.31
C GLY A 102 5.84 22.25 1.17
N GLY A 103 6.28 22.68 0.00
CA GLY A 103 5.42 22.93 -1.16
C GLY A 103 4.99 24.39 -1.26
N ASN A 104 3.96 24.66 -2.06
CA ASN A 104 3.48 26.00 -2.38
C ASN A 104 2.00 26.21 -2.03
N ALA A 105 1.49 25.45 -1.05
CA ALA A 105 0.09 25.53 -0.65
C ALA A 105 -0.31 26.96 -0.24
N PRO A 106 -1.36 27.53 -0.84
CA PRO A 106 -1.63 28.96 -0.78
C PRO A 106 -2.38 29.42 0.48
N GLY A 107 -2.60 28.54 1.46
CA GLY A 107 -3.46 28.80 2.61
C GLY A 107 -4.93 28.93 2.21
N THR A 108 -5.65 29.86 2.85
CA THR A 108 -7.05 30.17 2.49
C THR A 108 -7.09 31.03 1.23
N LYS A 109 -7.90 30.62 0.25
CA LYS A 109 -8.11 31.32 -1.02
C LYS A 109 -9.59 31.37 -1.36
N THR A 110 -9.99 32.41 -2.07
CA THR A 110 -11.37 32.50 -2.55
C THR A 110 -11.65 31.48 -3.65
N PHE A 111 -12.92 31.16 -3.89
CA PHE A 111 -13.37 30.34 -5.02
C PHE A 111 -12.78 30.84 -6.35
N ALA A 112 -12.78 32.16 -6.60
CA ALA A 112 -12.22 32.74 -7.81
C ALA A 112 -10.70 32.55 -7.90
N GLU A 113 -9.97 32.76 -6.79
CA GLU A 113 -8.53 32.54 -6.74
C GLU A 113 -8.15 31.07 -6.96
N LEU A 114 -8.86 30.11 -6.35
CA LEU A 114 -8.61 28.68 -6.57
C LEU A 114 -8.97 28.24 -7.98
N LYS A 115 -10.04 28.80 -8.56
CA LYS A 115 -10.37 28.60 -9.98
C LYS A 115 -9.28 29.11 -10.91
N ALA A 116 -8.60 30.20 -10.57
CA ALA A 116 -7.46 30.70 -11.33
C ALA A 116 -6.18 29.88 -11.11
N LEU A 117 -5.89 29.53 -9.84
CA LEU A 117 -4.69 28.79 -9.46
C LEU A 117 -4.68 27.35 -10.00
N ARG A 118 -5.84 26.69 -10.03
CA ARG A 118 -6.08 25.29 -10.45
C ARG A 118 -5.39 24.23 -9.60
N THR A 119 -4.14 24.43 -9.20
CA THR A 119 -3.35 23.41 -8.54
C THR A 119 -2.25 23.98 -7.67
N PHE A 120 -1.91 23.25 -6.61
CA PHE A 120 -0.77 23.48 -5.74
C PHE A 120 -0.37 22.17 -5.09
N HIS A 121 0.73 22.13 -4.36
CA HIS A 121 1.16 20.93 -3.65
C HIS A 121 1.63 21.21 -2.23
N GLU A 122 1.49 20.18 -1.39
CA GLU A 122 2.08 20.09 -0.06
C GLU A 122 3.02 18.88 -0.04
N THR A 123 4.21 19.05 0.55
CA THR A 123 5.12 17.93 0.78
C THR A 123 5.20 17.59 2.26
N VAL A 124 5.26 16.30 2.60
CA VAL A 124 5.44 15.81 3.97
C VAL A 124 6.67 14.90 4.02
N ASN A 125 7.50 15.10 5.04
CA ASN A 125 8.67 14.26 5.31
C ASN A 125 8.79 13.97 6.82
N ALA A 126 9.12 12.73 7.17
CA ALA A 126 9.55 12.35 8.52
C ALA A 126 11.03 11.93 8.48
N LYS A 127 11.86 12.50 9.36
CA LYS A 127 13.28 12.10 9.50
C LYS A 127 13.40 10.65 10.00
N PRO A 128 14.47 9.92 9.62
CA PRO A 128 14.75 8.61 10.19
C PRO A 128 15.12 8.72 11.69
N GLY A 129 14.97 7.63 12.42
CA GLY A 129 15.19 7.51 13.86
C GLY A 129 13.98 7.87 14.72
N GLN A 130 12.80 7.99 14.12
CA GLN A 130 11.55 8.34 14.82
C GLN A 130 10.58 7.14 14.91
N GLY A 131 10.87 6.06 14.21
CA GLY A 131 10.03 4.87 14.14
C GLY A 131 10.39 3.83 15.20
N SER A 132 9.74 2.67 15.11
CA SER A 132 9.92 1.55 16.03
C SER A 132 10.56 0.33 15.37
N GLY A 133 11.15 -0.53 16.20
CA GLY A 133 11.75 -1.80 15.80
C GLY A 133 12.98 -1.67 14.89
N ASN A 134 13.44 -2.80 14.37
CA ASN A 134 14.67 -2.90 13.57
C ASN A 134 14.59 -2.18 12.22
N SER A 135 13.37 -1.84 11.78
CA SER A 135 13.12 -1.17 10.51
C SER A 135 12.89 0.34 10.67
N ASP A 136 12.94 0.90 11.89
CA ASP A 136 12.63 2.31 12.16
C ASP A 136 11.27 2.72 11.56
N LEU A 137 10.25 1.88 11.83
CA LEU A 137 8.96 1.96 11.16
C LEU A 137 8.07 3.05 11.77
N LEU A 138 7.58 3.94 10.94
CA LEU A 138 6.70 5.04 11.31
C LEU A 138 5.49 5.06 10.40
N PHE A 139 4.29 5.13 10.97
CA PHE A 139 3.03 5.30 10.26
C PHE A 139 2.36 6.62 10.65
N SER A 140 1.59 7.20 9.74
CA SER A 140 0.75 8.35 10.04
C SER A 140 -0.61 8.25 9.35
N VAL A 141 -1.60 8.96 9.88
CA VAL A 141 -2.81 9.30 9.12
C VAL A 141 -2.55 10.65 8.47
N TYR A 142 -2.69 10.76 7.14
CA TYR A 142 -2.68 12.06 6.45
C TYR A 142 -4.08 12.31 5.89
N GLU A 143 -4.63 13.48 6.16
CA GLU A 143 -6.03 13.80 5.87
C GLU A 143 -6.11 15.18 5.21
N PRO A 144 -6.23 15.25 3.86
CA PRO A 144 -6.58 16.49 3.19
C PRO A 144 -7.98 16.95 3.63
N ALA A 145 -8.07 18.16 4.18
CA ALA A 145 -9.31 18.77 4.63
C ALA A 145 -9.60 20.04 3.83
N ILE A 146 -10.84 20.16 3.36
CA ILE A 146 -11.39 21.33 2.67
C ILE A 146 -12.48 21.92 3.55
N SER A 147 -12.45 23.22 3.81
CA SER A 147 -13.54 23.93 4.49
C SER A 147 -13.80 25.28 3.85
N TYR A 148 -15.04 25.75 3.91
CA TYR A 148 -15.43 27.04 3.34
C TYR A 148 -16.51 27.72 4.15
N THR A 149 -16.62 29.04 3.99
CA THR A 149 -17.58 29.86 4.72
C THR A 149 -18.20 30.87 3.77
N PRO A 150 -19.54 31.00 3.72
CA PRO A 150 -20.16 32.00 2.84
C PRO A 150 -19.82 33.42 3.30
N PRO A 151 -19.57 34.35 2.37
CA PRO A 151 -19.47 35.78 2.69
C PRO A 151 -20.84 36.34 3.07
N ALA A 152 -20.89 37.37 3.92
CA ALA A 152 -22.12 38.10 4.19
C ALA A 152 -22.69 38.74 2.89
N PRO A 153 -24.01 38.87 2.73
CA PRO A 153 -25.09 38.45 3.63
C PRO A 153 -25.59 37.02 3.34
N TRP A 154 -24.77 36.17 2.74
CA TRP A 154 -25.17 34.85 2.29
C TRP A 154 -25.06 33.79 3.39
N THR A 155 -25.87 32.75 3.29
CA THR A 155 -25.69 31.50 4.02
C THR A 155 -25.70 30.31 3.05
N LEU A 156 -25.19 29.16 3.47
CA LEU A 156 -25.23 27.90 2.70
C LEU A 156 -26.13 26.88 3.41
N ARG A 157 -26.71 25.96 2.65
CA ARG A 157 -27.28 24.71 3.19
C ARG A 157 -26.30 23.55 3.00
N GLY A 158 -26.29 22.62 3.95
CA GLY A 158 -25.47 21.41 3.91
C GLY A 158 -24.07 21.59 4.49
N ASP A 159 -23.17 20.67 4.14
CA ASP A 159 -21.81 20.62 4.68
C ASP A 159 -20.96 21.80 4.19
N MET A 160 -20.19 22.37 5.12
CA MET A 160 -19.28 23.49 4.88
C MET A 160 -17.84 23.03 4.60
N GLY A 161 -17.67 21.80 4.15
CA GLY A 161 -16.37 21.19 3.94
C GLY A 161 -16.41 19.67 3.92
N GLY A 162 -15.23 19.07 3.90
CA GLY A 162 -15.05 17.62 3.88
C GLY A 162 -13.60 17.22 4.00
N LYS A 163 -13.39 15.96 4.35
CA LYS A 163 -12.08 15.33 4.46
C LYS A 163 -11.95 14.28 3.36
N LEU A 164 -10.82 14.28 2.67
CA LEU A 164 -10.47 13.23 1.73
C LEU A 164 -9.68 12.15 2.46
N PHE A 165 -9.76 10.93 1.94
CA PHE A 165 -9.00 9.81 2.46
C PHE A 165 -7.65 9.72 1.75
N MET A 166 -6.62 9.33 2.50
CA MET A 166 -5.36 8.87 1.94
C MET A 166 -4.97 7.59 2.65
N LEU A 167 -4.39 6.64 1.91
CA LEU A 167 -3.72 5.52 2.55
C LEU A 167 -2.65 6.05 3.50
N ALA A 168 -2.55 5.43 4.66
CA ALA A 168 -1.63 5.83 5.71
C ALA A 168 -0.20 5.93 5.15
N PRO A 169 0.42 7.12 5.17
CA PRO A 169 1.84 7.23 4.92
C PRO A 169 2.65 6.38 5.90
N ARG A 170 3.74 5.81 5.39
CA ARG A 170 4.70 5.04 6.15
C ARG A 170 6.11 5.45 5.78
N TRP A 171 6.97 5.57 6.76
CA TRP A 171 8.40 5.75 6.60
C TRP A 171 9.13 4.61 7.31
N ASP A 172 10.27 4.23 6.78
CA ASP A 172 11.15 3.26 7.43
C ASP A 172 12.62 3.63 7.16
N ALA A 173 13.55 3.02 7.87
CA ALA A 173 14.99 3.04 7.59
C ALA A 173 15.59 1.64 7.61
N ALA A 174 14.85 0.64 7.11
CA ALA A 174 15.26 -0.75 7.10
C ALA A 174 16.62 -0.95 6.38
N SER A 175 17.53 -1.65 7.06
CA SER A 175 18.91 -1.87 6.59
C SER A 175 19.00 -2.80 5.38
N TYR A 176 18.03 -3.69 5.21
CA TYR A 176 17.94 -4.70 4.15
C TYR A 176 17.17 -4.23 2.90
N LEU A 177 16.83 -2.94 2.81
CA LEU A 177 16.16 -2.33 1.66
C LEU A 177 17.04 -1.26 1.00
N ALA A 178 16.67 -0.90 -0.24
CA ALA A 178 17.36 0.15 -0.96
C ALA A 178 17.35 1.47 -0.19
N ASN A 179 18.41 2.26 -0.37
CA ASN A 179 18.66 3.52 0.33
C ASN A 179 18.86 3.40 1.86
N SER A 180 19.28 2.23 2.35
CA SER A 180 19.58 2.00 3.78
C SER A 180 20.68 2.91 4.35
N THR A 181 21.57 3.45 3.50
CA THR A 181 22.64 4.38 3.88
C THR A 181 22.31 5.85 3.63
N GLY A 182 21.19 6.15 2.97
CA GLY A 182 20.81 7.52 2.60
C GLY A 182 21.78 8.17 1.61
N GLY A 183 22.50 7.37 0.81
CA GLY A 183 23.57 7.86 -0.06
C GLY A 183 24.73 8.49 0.71
N GLY A 184 25.00 8.01 1.93
CA GLY A 184 26.02 8.57 2.83
C GLY A 184 25.51 9.70 3.73
N ASN A 185 24.27 10.17 3.54
CA ASN A 185 23.64 11.14 4.43
C ASN A 185 22.64 10.43 5.35
N PRO A 186 22.94 10.29 6.66
CA PRO A 186 22.04 9.63 7.61
C PRO A 186 20.62 10.19 7.65
N ALA A 187 20.44 11.50 7.40
CA ALA A 187 19.12 12.13 7.40
C ALA A 187 18.24 11.71 6.21
N LYS A 188 18.83 11.08 5.18
CA LYS A 188 18.14 10.58 3.99
C LYS A 188 17.95 9.07 3.98
N LYS A 189 18.36 8.34 5.03
CA LYS A 189 18.23 6.88 5.11
C LYS A 189 16.78 6.44 4.94
N GLY A 190 16.57 5.35 4.22
CA GLY A 190 15.26 4.75 4.00
C GLY A 190 14.37 5.54 3.02
N ALA A 191 13.07 5.29 3.06
CA ALA A 191 12.12 5.93 2.15
C ALA A 191 10.70 5.92 2.74
N ALA A 192 9.78 6.56 2.02
CA ALA A 192 8.36 6.53 2.31
C ALA A 192 7.62 5.55 1.38
N THR A 193 6.46 5.08 1.84
CA THR A 193 5.45 4.34 1.07
C THR A 193 4.05 4.70 1.59
N PHE A 194 3.02 4.45 0.80
CA PHE A 194 1.65 4.33 1.29
C PHE A 194 1.38 2.90 1.74
N SER A 195 0.83 2.75 2.95
CA SER A 195 0.50 1.45 3.53
C SER A 195 -0.75 0.88 2.90
N TYR A 196 -0.60 -0.21 2.17
CA TYR A 196 -1.68 -1.13 1.84
C TYR A 196 -1.11 -2.51 1.57
N LEU A 197 -1.97 -3.53 1.68
CA LEU A 197 -1.63 -4.91 1.42
C LEU A 197 -1.37 -5.10 -0.08
N THR A 198 -0.13 -5.52 -0.41
CA THR A 198 0.29 -5.70 -1.80
C THR A 198 0.10 -7.14 -2.27
N THR A 199 0.02 -7.32 -3.58
CA THR A 199 -0.23 -8.64 -4.19
C THR A 199 0.98 -9.04 -5.03
N LEU A 200 1.65 -10.12 -4.64
CA LEU A 200 2.58 -10.84 -5.51
C LEU A 200 1.76 -11.58 -6.57
N VAL A 201 2.06 -11.35 -7.83
CA VAL A 201 1.37 -12.02 -8.95
C VAL A 201 2.34 -13.03 -9.55
N LEU A 202 1.93 -14.30 -9.59
CA LEU A 202 2.64 -15.38 -10.27
C LEU A 202 1.73 -15.99 -11.34
N SER A 203 2.28 -16.48 -12.44
CA SER A 203 1.50 -17.03 -13.54
C SER A 203 1.69 -18.52 -13.74
N ALA A 204 0.58 -19.26 -13.74
CA ALA A 204 0.53 -20.67 -14.13
C ALA A 204 0.20 -20.85 -15.63
N LYS A 205 0.20 -19.76 -16.41
CA LYS A 205 -0.06 -19.78 -17.86
C LYS A 205 1.06 -20.50 -18.61
N GLN A 206 0.71 -21.08 -19.75
CA GLN A 206 1.71 -21.62 -20.67
C GLN A 206 2.69 -20.51 -21.09
N GLY A 207 3.99 -20.79 -21.03
CA GLY A 207 5.05 -19.85 -21.39
C GLY A 207 5.53 -18.93 -20.25
N ALA A 208 4.88 -18.94 -19.08
CA ALA A 208 5.43 -18.29 -17.89
C ALA A 208 6.69 -19.03 -17.41
N GLU A 209 7.71 -18.30 -16.97
CA GLU A 209 8.96 -18.90 -16.49
C GLU A 209 8.77 -19.60 -15.14
N GLU A 210 7.92 -19.04 -14.28
CA GLU A 210 7.61 -19.51 -12.92
C GLU A 210 6.43 -20.50 -12.87
N ARG A 211 6.04 -21.08 -14.01
CA ARG A 211 4.76 -21.79 -14.17
C ARG A 211 4.56 -22.92 -13.17
N ALA A 212 5.59 -23.73 -12.93
CA ALA A 212 5.50 -24.88 -12.03
C ALA A 212 5.35 -24.46 -10.55
N GLU A 213 6.01 -23.38 -10.13
CA GLU A 213 5.88 -22.78 -8.79
C GLU A 213 4.46 -22.22 -8.62
N ALA A 214 3.99 -21.41 -9.58
CA ALA A 214 2.64 -20.87 -9.56
C ALA A 214 1.56 -21.97 -9.52
N ALA A 215 1.75 -23.07 -10.27
CA ALA A 215 0.85 -24.21 -10.26
C ALA A 215 0.86 -24.99 -8.93
N HIS A 216 2.03 -25.09 -8.27
CA HIS A 216 2.13 -25.68 -6.94
C HIS A 216 1.36 -24.84 -5.91
N ILE A 217 1.60 -23.53 -5.86
CA ILE A 217 0.91 -22.61 -4.95
C ILE A 217 -0.60 -22.62 -5.21
N ARG A 218 -1.03 -22.64 -6.48
CA ARG A 218 -2.46 -22.78 -6.82
C ARG A 218 -3.07 -24.05 -6.25
N THR A 219 -2.35 -25.17 -6.29
CA THR A 219 -2.82 -26.42 -5.70
C THR A 219 -2.93 -26.30 -4.18
N ALA A 220 -1.98 -25.63 -3.53
CA ALA A 220 -2.02 -25.35 -2.10
C ALA A 220 -3.22 -24.46 -1.70
N PHE A 221 -3.68 -23.57 -2.59
CA PHE A 221 -4.88 -22.76 -2.34
C PHE A 221 -6.20 -23.50 -2.57
N ILE A 222 -6.31 -24.27 -3.65
CA ILE A 222 -7.60 -24.86 -4.06
C ILE A 222 -7.83 -26.22 -3.40
N ASN A 223 -6.76 -27.02 -3.27
CA ASN A 223 -6.81 -28.38 -2.72
C ASN A 223 -5.69 -28.58 -1.68
N PRO A 224 -5.64 -27.78 -0.59
CA PRO A 224 -4.57 -27.84 0.40
C PRO A 224 -4.37 -29.24 0.99
N GLN A 225 -5.44 -30.01 1.17
CA GLN A 225 -5.42 -31.37 1.71
C GLN A 225 -4.66 -32.38 0.81
N ASP A 226 -4.58 -32.14 -0.49
CA ASP A 226 -3.93 -33.05 -1.44
C ASP A 226 -2.41 -32.83 -1.50
N THR A 227 -1.97 -31.65 -1.08
CA THR A 227 -0.56 -31.28 -1.03
C THR A 227 0.21 -32.03 0.07
N LYS A 228 1.54 -32.10 -0.07
CA LYS A 228 2.41 -32.73 0.95
C LYS A 228 3.06 -31.65 1.81
N PRO A 229 3.29 -31.88 3.12
CA PRO A 229 2.84 -33.02 3.93
C PRO A 229 1.31 -33.15 4.02
N TYR A 230 0.77 -34.36 4.10
CA TYR A 230 -0.69 -34.53 4.23
C TYR A 230 -1.19 -33.99 5.58
N MET A 231 -2.27 -33.20 5.53
CA MET A 231 -3.07 -32.80 6.69
C MET A 231 -4.50 -32.54 6.22
N SER A 232 -5.47 -33.22 6.81
CA SER A 232 -6.88 -33.16 6.39
C SER A 232 -7.49 -31.76 6.54
N ALA A 233 -7.11 -31.02 7.58
CA ALA A 233 -7.61 -29.68 7.88
C ALA A 233 -6.57 -28.58 7.59
N LYS A 234 -5.78 -28.76 6.52
CA LYS A 234 -4.74 -27.80 6.12
C LYS A 234 -5.36 -26.49 5.65
N LYS A 235 -4.87 -25.37 6.18
CA LYS A 235 -5.27 -24.00 5.81
C LYS A 235 -4.02 -23.19 5.48
N VAL A 236 -3.65 -23.15 4.22
CA VAL A 236 -2.44 -22.44 3.77
C VAL A 236 -2.75 -20.93 3.61
N PRO A 237 -2.00 -20.02 4.26
CA PRO A 237 -2.26 -18.58 4.19
C PRO A 237 -1.77 -17.94 2.88
N GLY A 238 -2.05 -16.65 2.74
CA GLY A 238 -1.54 -15.78 1.68
C GLY A 238 -2.48 -15.56 0.50
N GLN A 239 -3.71 -16.07 0.54
CA GLN A 239 -4.69 -15.86 -0.54
C GLN A 239 -5.59 -14.63 -0.31
N THR A 240 -5.85 -14.28 0.94
CA THR A 240 -6.82 -13.23 1.33
C THR A 240 -6.20 -12.24 2.30
N VAL A 241 -6.88 -11.10 2.49
CA VAL A 241 -6.39 -10.02 3.35
C VAL A 241 -6.48 -10.35 4.84
N GLU A 242 -7.30 -11.34 5.20
CA GLU A 242 -7.49 -11.82 6.57
C GLU A 242 -6.34 -12.75 7.02
N ASP A 243 -5.74 -13.48 6.08
CA ASP A 243 -4.63 -14.39 6.33
C ASP A 243 -3.45 -14.07 5.39
N PRO A 244 -2.83 -12.88 5.45
CA PRO A 244 -1.71 -12.52 4.58
C PRO A 244 -0.42 -13.26 4.96
N LEU A 245 0.60 -13.15 4.11
CA LEU A 245 1.97 -13.54 4.43
C LEU A 245 2.76 -12.34 4.96
N HIS A 246 3.66 -12.60 5.90
CA HIS A 246 4.57 -11.59 6.44
C HIS A 246 6.02 -11.95 6.12
N ARG A 247 6.75 -11.02 5.52
CA ARG A 247 8.16 -11.23 5.19
C ARG A 247 8.97 -11.39 6.48
N THR A 248 9.87 -12.36 6.52
CA THR A 248 10.96 -12.44 7.50
C THR A 248 12.33 -12.20 6.87
N VAL A 249 13.19 -11.40 7.51
CA VAL A 249 14.59 -11.24 7.11
C VAL A 249 15.58 -12.03 7.98
N SER A 250 15.09 -12.72 9.00
CA SER A 250 15.90 -13.57 9.87
C SER A 250 16.51 -14.75 9.10
N ALA A 251 17.84 -14.80 9.02
CA ALA A 251 18.56 -15.91 8.39
C ALA A 251 18.21 -17.24 9.06
N THR A 252 18.19 -17.27 10.39
CA THR A 252 17.83 -18.46 11.17
C THR A 252 16.41 -18.94 10.87
N ARG A 253 15.43 -18.04 10.83
CA ARG A 253 14.03 -18.42 10.53
C ARG A 253 13.91 -19.00 9.12
N ARG A 254 14.56 -18.35 8.15
CA ARG A 254 14.59 -18.81 6.74
C ARG A 254 15.22 -20.19 6.60
N ASP A 255 16.33 -20.44 7.29
CA ASP A 255 17.01 -21.73 7.24
C ASP A 255 16.18 -22.83 7.92
N ASN A 256 15.49 -22.52 9.01
CA ASN A 256 14.60 -23.47 9.67
C ASN A 256 13.40 -23.82 8.79
N ASN A 257 12.77 -22.82 8.14
CA ASN A 257 11.72 -23.05 7.15
C ASN A 257 12.20 -24.01 6.05
N ARG A 258 13.34 -23.72 5.40
CA ARG A 258 13.90 -24.57 4.35
C ARG A 258 14.21 -25.99 4.82
N LYS A 259 14.80 -26.14 6.01
CA LYS A 259 15.11 -27.46 6.59
C LYS A 259 13.84 -28.26 6.82
N ALA A 260 12.78 -27.63 7.34
CA ALA A 260 11.49 -28.27 7.56
C ALA A 260 10.83 -28.72 6.23
N ALA A 261 10.88 -27.89 5.19
CA ALA A 261 10.37 -28.23 3.87
C ALA A 261 11.16 -29.36 3.18
N VAL A 262 12.49 -29.24 3.12
CA VAL A 262 13.37 -30.27 2.52
C VAL A 262 13.20 -31.61 3.21
N LYS A 263 12.99 -31.63 4.53
CA LYS A 263 12.67 -32.86 5.27
C LYS A 263 11.40 -33.52 4.72
N GLN A 264 10.37 -32.76 4.38
CA GLN A 264 9.15 -33.32 3.77
C GLN A 264 9.38 -33.75 2.31
N CYS A 265 10.10 -32.97 1.49
CA CYS A 265 10.43 -33.41 0.13
C CYS A 265 11.16 -34.77 0.12
N ARG A 266 12.16 -34.95 1.00
CA ARG A 266 12.86 -36.23 1.16
C ARG A 266 11.93 -37.35 1.62
N ARG A 267 11.00 -37.05 2.54
CA ARG A 267 10.04 -38.04 3.06
C ARG A 267 9.09 -38.56 1.98
N TYR A 268 8.57 -37.70 1.11
CA TYR A 268 7.53 -38.06 0.15
C TYR A 268 8.04 -38.42 -1.25
N TRP A 269 9.24 -37.97 -1.63
CA TRP A 269 9.84 -38.23 -2.96
C TRP A 269 11.22 -38.90 -2.90
N GLY A 270 11.70 -39.25 -1.70
CA GLY A 270 13.01 -39.91 -1.52
C GLY A 270 14.18 -38.93 -1.53
N ALA A 271 15.37 -39.43 -1.20
CA ALA A 271 16.60 -38.63 -1.14
C ALA A 271 17.02 -38.06 -2.51
N ASN A 272 16.57 -38.69 -3.59
CA ASN A 272 16.86 -38.34 -4.99
C ASN A 272 15.76 -37.48 -5.63
N TYR A 273 14.92 -36.79 -4.84
CA TYR A 273 13.85 -35.92 -5.36
C TYR A 273 14.36 -34.80 -6.29
N THR A 274 15.66 -34.46 -6.20
CA THR A 274 16.34 -33.47 -7.04
C THR A 274 16.75 -34.01 -8.41
N ASN A 275 16.64 -35.32 -8.67
CA ASN A 275 16.96 -35.93 -9.95
C ASN A 275 16.16 -35.28 -11.08
N GLY A 276 16.82 -35.11 -12.23
CA GLY A 276 16.22 -34.43 -13.39
C GLY A 276 16.13 -32.92 -13.23
N GLY A 277 17.02 -32.31 -12.42
CA GLY A 277 17.11 -30.85 -12.30
C GLY A 277 15.97 -30.23 -11.51
N LYS A 278 15.49 -30.90 -10.46
CA LYS A 278 14.40 -30.41 -9.60
C LYS A 278 14.90 -29.85 -8.29
N GLU A 279 14.11 -28.96 -7.71
CA GLU A 279 14.30 -28.41 -6.36
C GLU A 279 13.02 -28.55 -5.55
N CYS A 280 13.16 -28.51 -4.22
CA CYS A 280 12.01 -28.55 -3.31
C CYS A 280 11.42 -27.15 -3.23
N ASP A 281 10.31 -26.94 -3.91
CA ASP A 281 9.51 -25.73 -3.73
C ASP A 281 8.64 -25.86 -2.47
N GLU A 282 8.42 -24.75 -1.79
CA GLU A 282 7.76 -24.64 -0.50
C GLU A 282 6.81 -23.44 -0.45
N TYR A 283 5.60 -23.68 0.06
CA TYR A 283 4.62 -22.63 0.27
C TYR A 283 3.86 -22.82 1.60
N PRO A 284 3.77 -21.83 2.50
CA PRO A 284 4.31 -20.48 2.35
C PRO A 284 5.84 -20.42 2.26
N PHE A 285 6.36 -19.35 1.68
CA PHE A 285 7.77 -19.23 1.31
C PHE A 285 8.70 -19.28 2.52
N ALA A 286 9.92 -19.80 2.40
CA ALA A 286 10.88 -19.73 3.52
C ALA A 286 11.20 -18.31 4.00
N THR A 287 10.99 -17.29 3.16
CA THR A 287 11.15 -15.89 3.51
C THR A 287 9.93 -15.27 4.17
N THR A 288 8.98 -16.07 4.67
CA THR A 288 7.84 -15.59 5.45
C THR A 288 7.78 -16.22 6.84
N TYR A 289 7.07 -15.56 7.76
CA TYR A 289 6.83 -16.07 9.10
C TYR A 289 5.98 -17.35 9.06
N GLU A 290 5.06 -17.43 8.11
CA GLU A 290 4.14 -18.56 7.87
C GLU A 290 4.80 -19.75 7.16
N GLY A 291 6.14 -19.73 7.00
CA GLY A 291 6.88 -20.79 6.32
C GLY A 291 6.85 -22.13 7.07
N ALA A 292 7.46 -23.16 6.48
CA ALA A 292 7.31 -24.55 6.94
C ALA A 292 7.70 -24.86 8.40
N ALA A 293 8.46 -23.98 9.06
CA ALA A 293 8.82 -24.11 10.48
C ALA A 293 7.96 -23.25 11.42
N GLU A 294 6.85 -22.67 10.95
CA GLU A 294 5.98 -21.78 11.76
C GLU A 294 5.60 -22.36 13.12
N HIS A 295 5.14 -23.61 13.14
CA HIS A 295 4.77 -24.33 14.37
C HIS A 295 5.89 -24.40 15.43
N ASP A 296 7.16 -24.35 15.02
CA ASP A 296 8.29 -24.41 15.95
C ASP A 296 8.50 -23.07 16.69
N TYR A 297 7.83 -22.01 16.25
CA TYR A 297 7.90 -20.67 16.83
C TYR A 297 6.56 -20.16 17.33
N ASP A 298 5.47 -20.70 16.81
CA ASP A 298 4.11 -20.49 17.29
C ASP A 298 3.44 -21.87 17.49
N PRO A 299 3.38 -22.38 18.73
CA PRO A 299 2.81 -23.69 19.00
C PRO A 299 1.28 -23.74 18.79
N GLU A 300 0.61 -22.60 18.69
CA GLU A 300 -0.84 -22.53 18.40
C GLU A 300 -1.12 -22.84 16.93
N VAL A 301 -0.15 -22.58 16.04
CA VAL A 301 -0.24 -22.94 14.63
C VAL A 301 -0.15 -24.46 14.47
N ARG A 302 -1.01 -25.03 13.64
CA ARG A 302 -1.01 -26.47 13.37
C ARG A 302 0.26 -26.89 12.63
N LYS A 303 0.94 -27.93 13.14
CA LYS A 303 2.08 -28.56 12.47
C LYS A 303 1.68 -29.06 11.08
N PHE A 304 2.53 -28.84 10.07
CA PHE A 304 2.29 -29.24 8.66
C PHE A 304 1.33 -28.34 7.87
N ASN A 305 1.11 -27.11 8.31
CA ASN A 305 0.29 -26.13 7.61
C ASN A 305 1.00 -25.44 6.41
N PHE A 306 1.72 -26.24 5.62
CA PHE A 306 2.47 -25.81 4.44
C PHE A 306 2.42 -26.90 3.37
N SER A 307 2.89 -26.57 2.17
CA SER A 307 2.96 -27.41 1.00
C SER A 307 4.39 -27.46 0.46
N VAL A 308 4.84 -28.64 0.04
CA VAL A 308 6.10 -28.84 -0.67
C VAL A 308 5.90 -29.67 -1.92
N LYS A 309 6.71 -29.40 -2.95
CA LYS A 309 6.70 -30.18 -4.19
C LYS A 309 8.05 -30.07 -4.90
N PRO A 310 8.63 -31.19 -5.36
CA PRO A 310 9.73 -31.13 -6.31
C PRO A 310 9.28 -30.57 -7.66
N ILE A 311 9.81 -29.43 -8.05
CA ILE A 311 9.54 -28.76 -9.35
C ILE A 311 10.85 -28.49 -10.10
N PRO A 312 10.83 -28.21 -11.42
CA PRO A 312 12.03 -27.84 -12.16
C PRO A 312 12.74 -26.64 -11.51
N LYS A 313 14.07 -26.71 -11.47
CA LYS A 313 14.92 -25.69 -10.84
C LYS A 313 14.74 -24.29 -11.45
N ASP A 314 14.60 -24.22 -12.77
CA ASP A 314 14.50 -22.93 -13.45
C ASP A 314 13.18 -22.22 -13.13
N ASP A 315 12.06 -22.96 -13.07
CA ASP A 315 10.77 -22.43 -12.61
C ASP A 315 10.85 -21.92 -11.15
N ASN A 316 11.43 -22.73 -10.25
CA ASN A 316 11.59 -22.38 -8.83
C ASN A 316 12.46 -21.13 -8.62
N ARG A 317 13.51 -20.99 -9.45
CA ARG A 317 14.37 -19.81 -9.42
C ARG A 317 13.65 -18.58 -9.97
N ALA A 318 12.84 -18.75 -11.01
CA ALA A 318 12.09 -17.65 -11.62
C ALA A 318 11.09 -17.05 -10.62
N GLY A 319 10.26 -17.84 -9.94
CA GLY A 319 9.34 -17.30 -8.93
C GLY A 319 10.05 -16.79 -7.68
N GLY A 320 11.15 -17.43 -7.26
CA GLY A 320 12.05 -16.87 -6.24
C GLY A 320 12.61 -15.47 -6.58
N ASN A 321 13.01 -15.25 -7.84
CA ASN A 321 13.46 -13.93 -8.32
C ASN A 321 12.31 -12.91 -8.32
N LEU A 322 11.10 -13.32 -8.73
CA LEU A 322 9.91 -12.47 -8.70
C LEU A 322 9.56 -12.06 -7.27
N LEU A 323 9.61 -12.98 -6.31
CA LEU A 323 9.39 -12.71 -4.89
C LEU A 323 10.43 -11.72 -4.33
N GLN A 324 11.71 -11.91 -4.65
CA GLN A 324 12.77 -11.00 -4.23
C GLN A 324 12.57 -9.60 -4.83
N GLY A 325 12.26 -9.53 -6.11
CA GLY A 325 11.92 -8.28 -6.81
C GLY A 325 10.69 -7.60 -6.20
N PHE A 326 9.66 -8.38 -5.87
CA PHE A 326 8.45 -7.90 -5.21
C PHE A 326 8.76 -7.23 -3.87
N TYR A 327 9.56 -7.86 -3.00
CA TYR A 327 9.94 -7.26 -1.72
C TYR A 327 10.69 -5.94 -1.89
N GLY A 328 11.60 -5.85 -2.86
CA GLY A 328 12.35 -4.62 -3.14
C GLY A 328 11.46 -3.53 -3.74
N ASN A 329 10.68 -3.87 -4.76
CA ASN A 329 9.84 -2.94 -5.51
C ASN A 329 8.67 -2.41 -4.69
N ASN A 330 8.09 -3.20 -3.79
CA ASN A 330 7.03 -2.77 -2.87
C ASN A 330 7.57 -2.34 -1.51
N ARG A 331 8.90 -2.37 -1.34
CA ARG A 331 9.57 -1.99 -0.10
C ARG A 331 8.94 -2.72 1.10
N THR A 332 8.71 -4.03 0.95
CA THR A 332 8.05 -4.87 1.96
C THR A 332 8.94 -5.04 3.18
N ILE A 333 8.41 -4.71 4.36
CA ILE A 333 9.11 -4.67 5.64
C ILE A 333 8.99 -6.02 6.35
N ASP A 334 10.00 -6.32 7.15
CA ASP A 334 10.05 -7.44 8.09
C ASP A 334 9.01 -7.28 9.21
N GLY A 335 8.23 -8.33 9.47
CA GLY A 335 7.29 -8.42 10.59
C GLY A 335 5.82 -8.18 10.24
N ASP A 336 4.97 -8.26 11.27
CA ASP A 336 3.51 -8.39 11.13
C ASP A 336 2.79 -7.11 10.69
N ASN A 337 3.50 -5.98 10.63
CA ASN A 337 2.94 -4.68 10.26
C ASN A 337 2.92 -4.44 8.73
N ASP A 338 3.36 -5.41 7.92
CA ASP A 338 3.42 -5.27 6.46
C ASP A 338 3.15 -6.58 5.70
N GLY A 339 1.90 -7.01 5.73
CA GLY A 339 1.42 -8.20 5.02
C GLY A 339 1.31 -8.04 3.50
N PHE A 340 1.38 -9.17 2.80
CA PHE A 340 1.11 -9.29 1.37
C PHE A 340 0.37 -10.59 1.03
N ILE A 341 -0.33 -10.62 -0.10
CA ILE A 341 -0.99 -11.82 -0.61
C ILE A 341 -0.37 -12.27 -1.94
N VAL A 342 -0.67 -13.49 -2.33
CA VAL A 342 -0.25 -14.09 -3.59
C VAL A 342 -1.47 -14.36 -4.45
N LYS A 343 -1.42 -13.90 -5.70
CA LYS A 343 -2.44 -14.16 -6.71
C LYS A 343 -1.83 -14.98 -7.85
N ILE A 344 -2.48 -16.10 -8.15
CA ILE A 344 -2.13 -16.92 -9.30
C ILE A 344 -2.97 -16.52 -10.51
N VAL A 345 -2.31 -16.24 -11.63
CA VAL A 345 -2.95 -16.00 -12.93
C VAL A 345 -2.86 -17.26 -13.78
N THR A 346 -4.02 -17.81 -14.16
CA THR A 346 -4.14 -19.02 -14.98
C THR A 346 -4.46 -18.75 -16.43
#